data_AF-A0A5S9M7U1-F1
#
_entry.id   AF-A0A5S9M7U1-F1
#
_cell.length_a   1.000
_cell.length_b   1.000
_cell.length_c   1.000
_cell.angle_alpha   90.00
_cell.angle_beta   90.00
_cell.angle_gamma   90.00
#
_symmetry.space_group_name_H-M   'P 1'
#
loop_
_entity.id
_entity.type
_entity.pdbx_description
1 polymer ?
#
loop_
_entity_poly.entity_id
_entity_poly.type
_entity_poly.pdbx_seq_one_letter_code
_entity_poly.pdbx_strand_id
1 'polypeptide(L)'
;MEDPKTAKGVVKREVVQLITPGTVMDGKGLSENENNFIASVTSFQNGYGLALSDLSTGENMAAFIDRLDEVVSEIYSVGAKEICGVKAAG
;
A
#
# COMPACT_ATOMS: atom_id res chain seq x y z
N MET A 1 18.40 -4.18 -18.44
CA MET A 1 18.91 -2.81 -18.58
C MET A 1 19.87 -2.81 -19.77
N GLU A 2 19.62 -2.03 -20.82
CA GLU A 2 20.53 -1.98 -21.98
C GLU A 2 21.83 -1.25 -21.62
N ASP A 3 22.96 -1.74 -22.13
CA ASP A 3 24.27 -1.10 -21.99
C ASP A 3 24.29 0.19 -22.87
N PRO A 4 24.57 1.37 -22.29
CA PRO A 4 24.64 2.63 -23.04
C PRO A 4 25.61 2.60 -24.22
N LYS A 5 26.62 1.73 -24.18
CA LYS A 5 27.65 1.60 -25.22
C LYS A 5 27.17 0.84 -26.46
N THR A 6 26.12 0.03 -26.34
CA THR A 6 25.58 -0.77 -27.45
C THR A 6 24.27 -0.20 -28.01
N ALA A 7 23.66 0.76 -27.32
CA ALA A 7 22.41 1.38 -27.75
C ALA A 7 22.63 2.33 -28.96
N LYS A 8 21.93 2.05 -30.08
CA LYS A 8 21.82 3.01 -31.19
C LYS A 8 20.67 3.98 -30.90
N GLY A 9 20.99 5.16 -30.35
CA GLY A 9 20.01 6.21 -30.04
C GLY A 9 19.72 6.33 -28.54
N VAL A 10 18.48 6.65 -28.17
CA VAL A 10 18.12 6.89 -26.76
C VAL A 10 17.96 5.55 -26.01
N VAL A 11 18.68 5.39 -24.91
CA VAL A 11 18.55 4.23 -24.00
C VAL A 11 17.13 4.18 -23.43
N LYS A 12 16.49 3.01 -23.50
CA LYS A 12 15.15 2.81 -22.94
C LYS A 12 15.19 2.98 -21.40
N ARG A 13 14.39 3.93 -20.89
CA ARG A 13 14.17 4.12 -19.45
C ARG A 13 12.83 3.53 -19.06
N GLU A 14 12.82 2.73 -18.01
CA GLU A 14 11.62 2.08 -17.46
C GLU A 14 11.50 2.41 -15.98
N VAL A 15 10.27 2.45 -15.48
CA VAL A 15 10.01 2.56 -14.03
C VAL A 15 10.30 1.20 -13.40
N VAL A 16 11.24 1.17 -12.47
CA VAL A 16 11.65 -0.07 -11.78
C VAL A 16 10.93 -0.27 -10.44
N GLN A 17 10.48 0.81 -9.81
CA GLN A 17 9.84 0.77 -8.50
C GLN A 17 8.98 2.01 -8.28
N LEU A 18 7.87 1.84 -7.56
CA LEU A 18 7.03 2.92 -7.05
C LEU A 18 7.17 2.97 -5.52
N ILE A 19 7.68 4.09 -5.01
CA ILE A 19 7.84 4.32 -3.58
C ILE A 19 6.86 5.39 -3.11
N THR A 20 5.98 5.01 -2.20
CA THR A 20 5.04 5.85 -1.47
C THR A 20 5.17 5.55 0.03
N PRO A 21 4.59 6.36 0.94
CA PRO A 21 4.72 6.12 2.38
C PRO A 21 4.41 4.68 2.79
N GLY A 22 3.35 4.07 2.24
CA GLY A 22 2.94 2.70 2.57
C GLY A 22 3.65 1.58 1.79
N THR A 23 4.57 1.88 0.86
CA THR A 23 5.26 0.86 0.05
C THR A 23 6.76 0.71 0.33
N VAL A 24 7.27 1.41 1.35
CA VAL A 24 8.66 1.26 1.78
C VAL A 24 8.84 -0.13 2.40
N MET A 25 9.70 -0.96 1.80
CA MET A 25 10.01 -2.32 2.25
C MET A 25 11.38 -2.44 2.92
N ASP A 26 12.33 -1.54 2.61
CA ASP A 26 13.68 -1.53 3.17
C ASP A 26 14.28 -0.10 3.29
N GLY A 27 15.33 0.05 4.11
CA GLY A 27 16.15 1.25 4.17
C GLY A 27 15.70 2.35 5.16
N LYS A 28 16.13 3.60 4.92
CA LYS A 28 16.06 4.74 5.86
C LYS A 28 14.64 5.25 6.19
N GLY A 29 13.60 4.66 5.60
CA GLY A 29 12.21 5.05 5.81
C GLY A 29 11.44 4.17 6.79
N LEU A 30 12.02 3.04 7.23
CA LEU A 30 11.42 2.13 8.20
C LEU A 30 12.08 2.31 9.55
N SER A 31 11.28 2.51 10.59
CA SER A 31 11.72 2.34 11.98
C SER A 31 11.64 0.86 12.31
N GLU A 32 12.71 0.27 12.86
CA GLU A 32 12.80 -1.17 13.14
C GLU A 32 11.69 -1.71 14.07
N ASN A 33 10.94 -0.82 14.73
CA ASN A 33 9.84 -1.16 15.64
C ASN A 33 8.47 -0.60 15.21
N GLU A 34 8.32 -0.10 13.98
CA GLU A 34 7.01 0.34 13.46
C GLU A 34 6.63 -0.45 12.21
N ASN A 35 5.43 -1.03 12.22
CA ASN A 35 4.84 -1.64 11.05
C ASN A 35 4.48 -0.55 10.03
N ASN A 36 4.68 -0.83 8.74
CA ASN A 36 4.42 0.09 7.63
C ASN A 36 3.21 -0.34 6.83
N PHE A 37 2.04 -0.37 7.49
CA PHE A 37 0.81 -0.79 6.85
C PHE A 37 0.34 0.20 5.78
N ILE A 38 -0.04 -0.33 4.63
CA ILE A 38 -0.93 0.32 3.67
C ILE A 38 -2.35 -0.25 3.84
N ALA A 39 -3.33 0.63 3.91
CA ALA A 39 -4.74 0.28 4.02
C ALA A 39 -5.46 0.44 2.68
N SER A 40 -6.44 -0.41 2.42
CA SER A 40 -7.39 -0.27 1.32
C SER A 40 -8.81 -0.37 1.87
N VAL A 41 -9.67 0.57 1.46
CA VAL A 41 -11.07 0.60 1.88
C VAL A 41 -11.99 0.67 0.66
N THR A 42 -12.99 -0.21 0.63
CA THR A 42 -14.06 -0.22 -0.37
C THR A 42 -15.42 -0.18 0.32
N SER A 43 -16.31 0.73 -0.09
CA SER A 43 -17.70 0.75 0.37
C SER A 43 -18.57 -0.25 -0.41
N PHE A 44 -19.40 -1.00 0.30
CA PHE A 44 -20.43 -1.89 -0.23
C PHE A 44 -21.82 -1.43 0.22
N GLN A 45 -22.88 -2.07 -0.28
CA GLN A 45 -24.26 -1.73 0.12
C GLN A 45 -24.52 -1.93 1.63
N ASN A 46 -23.83 -2.88 2.25
CA ASN A 46 -24.06 -3.33 3.62
C ASN A 46 -22.85 -3.17 4.54
N GLY A 47 -21.86 -2.35 4.18
CA GLY A 47 -20.67 -2.13 5.00
C GLY A 47 -19.43 -1.76 4.18
N TYR A 48 -18.26 -2.06 4.72
CA TYR A 48 -16.96 -1.68 4.17
C TYR A 48 -16.01 -2.87 4.20
N GLY A 49 -15.38 -3.15 3.07
CA GLY A 49 -14.21 -4.03 3.03
C GLY A 49 -12.97 -3.23 3.41
N LEU A 50 -12.22 -3.71 4.40
CA LEU A 50 -10.93 -3.19 4.81
C LEU A 50 -9.87 -4.27 4.54
N ALA A 51 -8.78 -3.88 3.88
CA ALA A 51 -7.57 -4.69 3.79
C ALA A 51 -6.38 -3.87 4.31
N LEU A 52 -5.48 -4.53 5.03
CA LEU A 52 -4.27 -3.97 5.61
C LEU A 52 -3.10 -4.86 5.22
N SER A 53 -2.02 -4.27 4.72
CA SER A 53 -0.82 -5.01 4.31
C SER A 53 0.44 -4.30 4.77
N ASP A 54 1.33 -5.01 5.46
CA ASP A 54 2.71 -4.59 5.66
C ASP A 54 3.57 -5.31 4.63
N LEU A 55 4.07 -4.54 3.65
CA LEU A 55 4.85 -5.09 2.54
C LEU A 55 6.27 -5.50 2.94
N SER A 56 6.78 -4.99 4.08
CA SER A 56 8.12 -5.30 4.57
C SER A 56 8.17 -6.66 5.28
N THR A 57 7.09 -7.03 5.97
CA THR A 57 6.99 -8.29 6.73
C THR A 57 6.15 -9.35 6.02
N GLY A 58 5.29 -8.94 5.07
CA GLY A 58 4.29 -9.82 4.45
C GLY A 58 3.06 -10.04 5.33
N GLU A 59 2.87 -9.27 6.40
CA GLU A 59 1.68 -9.33 7.23
C GLU A 59 0.47 -8.77 6.47
N ASN A 60 -0.65 -9.50 6.51
CA ASN A 60 -1.86 -9.15 5.80
C ASN A 60 -3.09 -9.46 6.64
N MET A 61 -4.02 -8.50 6.70
CA MET A 61 -5.30 -8.63 7.39
C MET A 61 -6.42 -8.12 6.51
N ALA A 62 -7.61 -8.72 6.63
CA ALA A 62 -8.81 -8.26 5.95
C ALA A 62 -10.03 -8.43 6.84
N ALA A 63 -10.95 -7.47 6.77
CA ALA A 63 -12.19 -7.46 7.54
C ALA A 63 -13.33 -6.86 6.70
N PHE A 64 -14.55 -7.28 7.01
CA PHE A 64 -15.77 -6.60 6.56
C PHE A 64 -16.41 -5.95 7.78
N ILE A 65 -16.62 -4.64 7.73
CA ILE A 65 -16.99 -3.82 8.87
C ILE A 65 -18.24 -3.02 8.49
N ASP A 66 -19.26 -3.05 9.35
CA ASP A 66 -20.56 -2.45 9.02
C ASP A 66 -20.53 -0.92 9.07
N ARG A 67 -19.72 -0.34 9.97
CA ARG A 67 -19.71 1.10 10.24
C ARG A 67 -18.37 1.76 9.93
N LEU A 68 -18.43 2.96 9.35
CA LEU A 68 -17.23 3.69 8.93
C LEU A 68 -16.34 4.09 10.12
N ASP A 69 -16.92 4.41 11.28
CA ASP A 69 -16.16 4.77 12.49
C ASP A 69 -15.29 3.61 12.99
N GLU A 70 -15.77 2.37 12.86
CA GLU A 70 -14.99 1.16 13.15
C GLU A 70 -13.85 0.97 12.15
N VAL A 71 -14.09 1.17 10.85
CA VAL A 71 -13.01 1.13 9.83
C VAL A 71 -11.92 2.15 10.16
N VAL A 72 -12.32 3.38 10.50
CA VAL A 72 -11.39 4.44 10.88
C VAL A 72 -10.60 4.03 12.13
N SER A 73 -11.26 3.47 13.13
CA SER A 73 -10.62 2.97 14.36
C SER A 73 -9.55 1.91 14.06
N GLU A 74 -9.84 0.93 13.21
CA GLU A 74 -8.89 -0.12 12.83
C GLU A 74 -7.67 0.46 12.10
N ILE A 75 -7.89 1.36 11.13
CA ILE A 75 -6.81 2.04 10.40
C ILE A 75 -5.89 2.83 11.33
N TYR A 76 -6.46 3.55 12.31
CA TYR A 76 -5.69 4.29 13.30
C TYR A 76 -4.93 3.35 14.24
N SER A 77 -5.56 2.26 14.68
CA SER A 77 -4.98 1.29 15.62
C SER A 77 -3.71 0.64 15.06
N VAL A 78 -3.72 0.26 13.78
CA VAL A 78 -2.56 -0.37 13.12
C VAL A 78 -1.50 0.65 12.65
N GLY A 79 -1.78 1.95 12.76
CA GLY A 79 -0.85 3.00 12.35
C GLY A 79 -0.59 3.04 10.85
N ALA A 80 -1.60 2.75 10.02
CA ALA A 80 -1.45 2.73 8.56
C ALA A 80 -0.89 4.07 8.04
N LYS A 81 0.18 3.99 7.24
CA LYS A 81 0.89 5.17 6.72
C LYS A 81 0.30 5.70 5.41
N GLU A 82 -0.54 4.90 4.77
CA GLU A 82 -1.20 5.23 3.51
C GLU A 82 -2.56 4.54 3.44
N ILE A 83 -3.54 5.22 2.83
CA ILE A 83 -4.90 4.69 2.64
C ILE A 83 -5.29 4.86 1.18
N CYS A 84 -5.60 3.75 0.52
CA CYS A 84 -6.12 3.69 -0.84
C CYS A 84 -7.64 3.57 -0.81
N GLY A 85 -8.33 4.59 -1.33
CA GLY A 85 -9.76 4.51 -1.59
C GLY A 85 -10.03 3.74 -2.87
N VAL A 86 -10.75 2.62 -2.78
CA VAL A 86 -11.11 1.81 -3.95
C VAL A 86 -12.58 2.05 -4.27
N LYS A 87 -12.86 2.44 -5.52
CA LYS A 87 -14.25 2.48 -6.00
C LYS A 87 -14.74 1.05 -6.16
N ALA A 88 -15.88 0.74 -5.57
CA ALA A 88 -16.58 -0.51 -5.87
C ALA A 88 -16.84 -0.56 -7.38
N ALA A 89 -16.41 -1.65 -8.02
CA ALA A 89 -16.76 -1.92 -9.41
C ALA A 89 -18.28 -2.13 -9.47
N GLY A 90 -18.98 -1.13 -10.02
CA GLY A 90 -20.39 -1.23 -10.40
C GLY A 90 -20.55 -1.75 -11.81
#